data_AF-A0A9E1RTA5-F1
#
_entry.id   AF-A0A9E1RTA5-F1
#
_cell.length_a   1.000
_cell.length_b   1.000
_cell.length_c   1.000
_cell.angle_alpha   90.00
_cell.angle_beta   90.00
_cell.angle_gamma   90.00
#
_symmetry.space_group_name_H-M   'P 1'
#
loop_
_entity.id
_entity.type
_entity.pdbx_description
1 polymer ?
#
loop_
_entity_poly.entity_id
_entity_poly.type
_entity_poly.pdbx_seq_one_letter_code
_entity_poly.pdbx_strand_id
1 'polypeptide(L)'
;WTDQDWQGAVEALAARDLVDAHGVFTPVGQAFRADIEAATNTASQPLVDAVGDDQASLLCDLLKPIRSGLIRSGVFAKPLGGAR
;
A
#
# COMPACT_ATOMS: atom_id res chain seq x y z
N TRP A 1 2.92 -11.17 9.34
CA TRP A 1 4.15 -11.73 8.77
C TRP A 1 5.16 -11.84 9.89
N THR A 2 6.00 -12.85 9.84
CA THR A 2 7.15 -12.93 10.75
C THR A 2 8.19 -11.87 10.37
N ASP A 3 9.10 -11.52 11.28
CA ASP A 3 10.20 -10.60 10.97
C ASP A 3 11.08 -11.15 9.84
N GLN A 4 11.20 -12.48 9.74
CA GLN A 4 11.92 -13.17 8.67
C GLN A 4 11.22 -13.01 7.31
N ASP A 5 9.89 -13.14 7.26
CA ASP A 5 9.12 -12.91 6.02
C ASP A 5 9.29 -11.47 5.53
N TRP A 6 9.31 -10.52 6.47
CA TRP A 6 9.51 -9.11 6.16
C TRP A 6 10.91 -8.84 5.60
N GLN A 7 11.94 -9.32 6.29
CA GLN A 7 13.33 -9.15 5.88
C GLN A 7 13.59 -9.80 4.51
N GLY A 8 13.09 -11.01 4.28
CA GLY A 8 13.21 -11.69 2.98
C GLY A 8 12.53 -10.93 1.84
N ALA A 9 11.41 -10.25 2.10
CA ALA A 9 10.77 -9.40 1.11
C ALA A 9 11.62 -8.16 0.76
N VAL A 10 12.23 -7.51 1.76
CA VAL A 10 13.14 -6.38 1.54
C VAL A 10 14.38 -6.82 0.75
N GLU A 11 14.97 -7.96 1.09
CA GLU A 11 16.11 -8.53 0.36
C GLU A 11 15.76 -8.85 -1.10
N ALA A 12 14.57 -9.39 -1.36
CA ALA A 12 14.10 -9.66 -2.71
C ALA A 12 13.88 -8.38 -3.54
N LEU A 13 13.44 -7.29 -2.90
CA LEU A 13 13.34 -5.98 -3.54
C LEU A 13 14.73 -5.37 -3.82
N ALA A 14 15.67 -5.50 -2.89
CA ALA A 14 17.03 -5.02 -3.03
C ALA A 14 17.81 -5.77 -4.12
N ALA A 15 17.64 -7.09 -4.22
CA ALA A 15 18.21 -7.92 -5.29
C ALA A 15 17.75 -7.49 -6.70
N ARG A 16 16.67 -6.73 -6.79
CA ARG A 16 16.11 -6.18 -8.03
C ARG A 16 16.44 -4.69 -8.23
N ASP A 17 17.30 -4.12 -7.39
CA ASP A 17 17.64 -2.70 -7.37
C ASP A 17 16.41 -1.79 -7.18
N LEU A 18 15.35 -2.27 -6.50
CA LEU A 18 14.16 -1.47 -6.24
C LEU A 18 14.26 -0.69 -4.92
N VAL A 19 15.00 -1.22 -3.96
CA VAL A 19 15.34 -0.54 -2.71
C VAL A 19 16.82 -0.71 -2.41
N ASP A 20 17.39 0.23 -1.67
CA ASP A 20 18.77 0.13 -1.19
C ASP A 20 18.89 -0.78 0.06
N ALA A 21 20.11 -0.89 0.59
CA ALA A 21 20.39 -1.68 1.80
C ALA A 21 19.66 -1.18 3.07
N HIS A 22 19.08 0.01 3.03
CA HIS A 22 18.29 0.60 4.11
C HIS A 22 16.77 0.50 3.85
N GLY A 23 16.36 -0.13 2.74
CA GLY A 23 14.96 -0.27 2.35
C GLY A 23 14.36 0.99 1.73
N VAL A 24 15.18 1.95 1.32
CA VAL A 24 14.74 3.18 0.65
C VAL A 24 14.66 2.95 -0.86
N PHE A 25 13.62 3.45 -1.52
CA PHE A 25 13.50 3.30 -2.98
C PHE A 25 14.69 3.91 -3.72
N THR A 26 15.25 3.14 -4.64
CA THR A 26 16.18 3.64 -5.67
C THR A 26 15.38 4.40 -6.74
N PRO A 27 16.03 5.11 -7.68
CA PRO A 27 15.35 5.68 -8.84
C PRO A 27 14.59 4.63 -9.68
N VAL A 28 15.16 3.42 -9.84
CA VAL A 28 14.50 2.31 -10.53
C VAL A 28 13.27 1.83 -9.75
N GLY A 29 13.39 1.75 -8.42
CA GLY A 29 12.29 1.42 -7.53
C GLY A 29 11.14 2.42 -7.57
N GLN A 30 11.45 3.71 -7.61
CA GLN A 30 10.44 4.77 -7.74
C GLN A 30 9.69 4.65 -9.07
N ALA A 31 10.39 4.45 -10.18
CA ALA A 31 9.77 4.24 -11.48
C ALA A 31 8.88 2.97 -11.49
N PHE A 32 9.40 1.86 -10.99
CA PHE A 32 8.65 0.59 -10.91
C PHE A 32 7.39 0.72 -10.03
N ARG A 33 7.48 1.45 -8.91
CA ARG A 33 6.33 1.75 -8.06
C ARG A 33 5.30 2.59 -8.82
N ALA A 34 5.72 3.64 -9.52
CA ALA A 34 4.83 4.49 -10.30
C ALA A 34 4.09 3.69 -11.38
N ASP A 35 4.74 2.73 -12.03
CA ASP A 35 4.11 1.84 -13.01
C ASP A 35 3.02 0.96 -12.37
N ILE A 36 3.28 0.41 -11.18
CA ILE A 36 2.28 -0.36 -10.42
C ILE A 36 1.09 0.52 -10.05
N GLU A 37 1.34 1.74 -9.55
CA GLU A 37 0.29 2.69 -9.17
C GLU A 37 -0.56 3.08 -10.39
N ALA A 38 0.08 3.37 -11.53
CA ALA A 38 -0.62 3.66 -12.78
C ALA A 38 -1.49 2.49 -13.25
N ALA A 39 -0.93 1.27 -13.28
CA ALA A 39 -1.67 0.07 -13.67
C ALA A 39 -2.86 -0.21 -12.73
N THR A 40 -2.66 -0.01 -11.42
CA THR A 40 -3.71 -0.20 -10.41
C THR A 40 -4.81 0.85 -10.54
N ASN A 41 -4.45 2.11 -10.82
CA ASN A 41 -5.41 3.18 -11.09
C ASN A 41 -6.24 2.86 -12.33
N THR A 42 -5.59 2.47 -13.44
CA THR A 42 -6.30 2.05 -14.67
C THR A 42 -7.24 0.87 -14.41
N ALA A 43 -6.81 -0.15 -13.67
CA ALA A 43 -7.64 -1.30 -13.35
C ALA A 43 -8.83 -0.93 -12.45
N SER A 44 -8.68 0.07 -11.58
CA SER A 44 -9.72 0.50 -10.63
C SER A 44 -10.69 1.52 -11.24
N GLN A 45 -10.31 2.21 -12.31
CA GLN A 45 -11.08 3.30 -12.90
C GLN A 45 -12.54 2.93 -13.23
N PRO A 46 -12.86 1.74 -13.80
CA PRO A 46 -14.26 1.40 -14.11
C PRO A 46 -15.17 1.35 -12.88
N LEU A 47 -14.64 0.99 -11.70
CA LEU A 47 -15.39 1.00 -10.44
C LEU A 47 -15.70 2.44 -10.00
N VAL A 48 -14.73 3.33 -10.15
CA VAL A 48 -14.87 4.76 -9.80
C VAL A 48 -15.86 5.42 -10.75
N ASP A 49 -15.73 5.18 -12.06
CA ASP A 49 -16.62 5.72 -13.10
C ASP A 49 -18.08 5.30 -12.88
N ALA A 50 -18.32 4.07 -12.40
CA ALA A 50 -19.67 3.54 -12.17
C ALA A 50 -20.43 4.28 -11.04
N VAL A 51 -19.72 4.88 -10.08
CA VAL A 51 -20.33 5.58 -8.94
C VAL A 51 -20.13 7.10 -9.00
N GLY A 52 -19.12 7.57 -9.71
CA GLY A 52 -18.72 8.98 -9.80
C GLY A 52 -17.92 9.47 -8.59
N ASP A 53 -17.13 10.52 -8.80
CA ASP A 53 -16.16 11.04 -7.82
C ASP A 53 -16.77 11.42 -6.46
N ASP A 54 -17.96 12.03 -6.46
CA ASP A 54 -18.67 12.42 -5.23
C ASP A 54 -19.06 11.20 -4.39
N GLN A 55 -19.57 10.16 -5.04
CA GLN A 55 -19.99 8.94 -4.33
C GLN A 55 -18.79 8.08 -3.92
N ALA A 56 -17.73 8.06 -4.74
CA ALA A 56 -16.46 7.43 -4.36
C ALA A 56 -15.85 8.12 -3.13
N SER A 57 -15.91 9.45 -3.06
CA SER A 57 -15.47 10.24 -1.91
C SER A 57 -16.33 9.96 -0.67
N LEU A 58 -17.65 9.95 -0.83
CA LEU A 58 -18.58 9.58 0.26
C LEU A 58 -18.32 8.16 0.77
N LEU A 59 -18.09 7.20 -0.13
CA LEU A 59 -17.75 5.83 0.26
C LEU A 59 -16.46 5.79 1.09
N CYS A 60 -15.42 6.52 0.68
CA CYS A 60 -14.20 6.65 1.46
C CYS A 60 -14.48 7.21 2.86
N ASP A 61 -15.33 8.23 2.97
CA ASP A 61 -15.73 8.82 4.24
C ASP A 61 -16.48 7.82 5.14
N LEU A 62 -17.43 7.07 4.57
CA LEU A 62 -18.20 6.04 5.26
C LEU A 62 -17.32 4.87 5.74
N LEU A 63 -16.21 4.59 5.05
CA LEU A 63 -15.26 3.55 5.45
C LEU A 63 -14.31 3.99 6.59
N LYS A 64 -14.13 5.30 6.83
CA LYS A 64 -13.22 5.81 7.89
C LYS A 64 -13.55 5.28 9.29
N PRO A 65 -14.82 5.25 9.76
CA PRO A 65 -15.15 4.70 11.08
C PRO A 65 -14.87 3.20 11.18
N ILE A 66 -15.14 2.43 10.12
CA ILE A 66 -14.89 0.98 10.07
C ILE A 66 -13.38 0.71 10.19
N ARG A 67 -12.57 1.37 9.34
CA ARG A 67 -11.10 1.32 9.43
C ARG A 67 -10.61 1.63 10.84
N SER A 68 -11.14 2.68 11.45
CA SER A 68 -10.72 3.12 12.79
C SER A 68 -11.12 2.11 13.86
N GLY A 69 -12.29 1.47 13.73
CA GLY A 69 -12.72 0.37 14.61
C GLY A 69 -11.81 -0.84 14.51
N LEU A 70 -11.45 -1.25 13.28
CA LEU A 70 -10.54 -2.38 13.03
C LEU A 70 -9.12 -2.11 13.58
N ILE A 71 -8.60 -0.89 13.43
CA ILE A 71 -7.30 -0.53 14.03
C ILE A 71 -7.37 -0.62 15.56
N ARG A 72 -8.42 -0.05 16.17
CA ARG A 72 -8.58 -0.07 17.64
C ARG A 72 -8.80 -1.47 18.21
N SER A 73 -9.40 -2.39 17.45
CA SER A 73 -9.60 -3.76 17.91
C SER A 73 -8.31 -4.58 17.93
N GLY A 74 -7.24 -4.10 17.30
CA GLY A 74 -6.00 -4.85 17.16
C GLY A 74 -6.11 -6.05 16.21
N VAL A 75 -7.11 -6.08 15.32
CA VAL A 75 -7.30 -7.19 14.36
C VAL A 75 -6.18 -7.27 13.33
N PHE A 76 -5.53 -6.13 13.04
CA PHE A 76 -4.35 -6.09 12.22
C PHE A 76 -3.12 -6.43 13.08
N ALA A 77 -2.20 -7.22 12.50
CA ALA A 77 -0.87 -7.37 13.09
C ALA A 77 -0.20 -6.00 13.26
N LYS A 78 0.86 -5.96 14.08
CA LYS A 78 1.73 -4.79 14.36
C LYS A 78 1.81 -3.83 13.14
N PRO A 79 1.78 -2.49 13.34
CA PRO A 79 1.52 -1.54 12.25
C PRO A 79 2.31 -1.87 10.99
N LEU A 80 1.63 -1.93 9.85
CA LEU A 80 2.21 -2.13 8.53
C LEU A 80 3.33 -1.10 8.33
N GLY A 81 4.58 -1.53 8.46
CA GLY A 81 5.79 -0.74 8.20
C GLY A 81 5.92 0.57 8.99
N GLY A 82 6.65 0.51 10.11
CA GLY A 82 7.35 1.68 10.64
C GLY A 82 6.56 2.60 11.57
N ALA A 83 6.56 2.27 12.86
CA ALA A 83 6.55 3.28 13.91
C ALA A 83 7.61 2.91 14.97
N ARG A 84 8.76 3.55 14.86
CA ARG A 84 9.47 4.12 15.99
C ARG A 84 9.68 5.59 15.69
#